data_AF-I0JZ18-F1
#
_entry.id   AF-I0JZ18-F1
#
_cell.length_a   1.000
_cell.length_b   1.000
_cell.length_c   1.000
_cell.angle_alpha   90.00
_cell.angle_beta   90.00
_cell.angle_gamma   90.00
#
_symmetry.space_group_name_H-M   'P 1'
#
loop_
_entity.id
_entity.type
_entity.pdbx_description
1 polymer ?
#
loop_
_entity_poly.entity_id
_entity_poly.type
_entity_poly.pdbx_seq_one_letter_code
_entity_poly.pdbx_strand_id
1 'polypeptide(L)'
;MVKAGGDVNFLILEVLPRLREGVVVHFHDIYFPYDYPRDLLKTFFPSTESSLLHAFLAFNHRFRIIFCMSLLHYKCPKVLTEVFPEYIPQGGQDGLVEERVAAFTTPPGHFPSSIYLRVGVSE
;
A
#
# COMPACT_ATOMS: atom_id res chain seq x y z
N MET A 1 -3.80 -4.77 11.37
CA MET A 1 -2.54 -4.40 12.05
C MET A 1 -1.70 -5.62 12.36
N VAL A 2 -0.41 -5.55 12.04
CA VAL A 2 0.58 -6.59 12.38
C VAL A 2 0.64 -6.72 13.89
N LYS A 3 0.33 -7.91 14.40
CA LYS A 3 0.34 -8.23 15.82
C LYS A 3 0.44 -9.74 16.01
N ALA A 4 0.87 -10.19 17.19
CA ALA A 4 0.90 -11.61 17.52
C ALA A 4 -0.51 -12.22 17.35
N GLY A 5 -0.59 -13.33 16.59
CA GLY A 5 -1.87 -13.97 16.25
C GLY A 5 -2.79 -13.14 15.34
N GLY A 6 -2.29 -12.08 14.71
CA GLY A 6 -3.06 -11.24 13.80
C GLY A 6 -3.35 -11.92 12.46
N ASP A 7 -4.48 -11.56 11.88
CA ASP A 7 -4.92 -11.96 10.54
C ASP A 7 -3.93 -11.55 9.46
N VAL A 8 -3.40 -10.32 9.48
CA VAL A 8 -2.39 -9.86 8.53
C VAL A 8 -1.18 -10.79 8.49
N ASN A 9 -0.69 -11.22 9.65
CA ASN A 9 0.44 -12.12 9.75
C ASN A 9 0.09 -13.49 9.16
N PHE A 10 -1.09 -14.03 9.48
CA PHE A 10 -1.57 -15.29 8.92
C PHE A 10 -1.71 -15.21 7.38
N LEU A 11 -2.28 -14.13 6.87
CA LEU A 11 -2.45 -13.92 5.43
C LEU A 11 -1.10 -13.87 4.72
N ILE A 12 -0.15 -13.09 5.22
CA ILE A 12 1.15 -12.89 4.56
C ILE A 12 2.07 -14.10 4.73
N LEU A 13 2.15 -14.66 5.94
CA LEU A 13 3.11 -15.72 6.26
C LEU A 13 2.60 -17.13 5.92
N GLU A 14 1.28 -17.36 5.93
CA GLU A 14 0.70 -18.69 5.70
C GLU A 14 -0.13 -18.78 4.42
N VAL A 15 -0.99 -17.79 4.15
CA VAL A 15 -1.89 -17.87 2.99
C VAL A 15 -1.15 -17.57 1.69
N LEU A 16 -0.45 -16.44 1.58
CA LEU A 16 0.25 -16.04 0.35
C LEU A 16 1.15 -17.15 -0.20
N PRO A 17 2.04 -17.80 0.59
CA PRO A 17 2.94 -18.82 0.04
C PRO A 17 2.24 -20.04 -0.58
N ARG A 18 0.97 -20.29 -0.24
CA ARG A 18 0.20 -21.46 -0.69
C ARG A 18 -0.77 -21.15 -1.83
N LEU A 19 -0.89 -19.88 -2.23
CA LEU A 19 -1.74 -19.50 -3.36
C LEU A 19 -1.27 -20.17 -4.65
N ARG A 20 -2.22 -20.52 -5.53
CA ARG A 20 -1.91 -21.10 -6.85
C ARG A 20 -1.37 -20.02 -7.80
N GLU A 21 -0.65 -20.46 -8.82
CA GLU A 21 -0.18 -19.58 -9.90
C GLU A 21 -1.34 -18.86 -10.58
N GLY A 22 -1.08 -17.62 -11.03
CA GLY A 22 -2.07 -16.79 -11.71
C GLY A 22 -3.09 -16.08 -10.80
N VAL A 23 -3.17 -16.44 -9.51
CA VAL A 23 -4.04 -15.76 -8.54
C VAL A 23 -3.66 -14.29 -8.42
N VAL A 24 -4.66 -13.42 -8.42
CA VAL A 24 -4.51 -11.98 -8.15
C VAL A 24 -4.89 -11.71 -6.70
N VAL A 25 -4.02 -11.01 -5.98
CA VAL A 25 -4.20 -10.66 -4.57
C VAL A 25 -4.29 -9.15 -4.45
N HIS A 26 -5.27 -8.67 -3.70
CA HIS A 26 -5.46 -7.24 -3.40
C HIS A 26 -5.18 -7.00 -1.92
N PHE A 27 -4.39 -5.96 -1.63
CA PHE A 27 -4.21 -5.40 -0.30
C PHE A 27 -4.65 -3.94 -0.30
N HIS A 28 -5.44 -3.56 0.71
CA HIS A 28 -5.70 -2.15 1.04
C HIS A 28 -4.69 -1.65 2.09
N ASP A 29 -4.65 -0.33 2.31
CA ASP A 29 -3.79 0.33 3.29
C ASP A 29 -2.28 0.03 3.13
N ILE A 30 -1.83 -0.04 1.88
CA ILE A 30 -0.42 -0.15 1.50
C ILE A 30 0.11 1.16 0.92
N TYR A 31 1.21 1.65 1.50
CA TYR A 31 1.77 2.99 1.26
C TYR A 31 3.02 3.00 0.38
N PHE A 32 3.24 1.91 -0.37
CA PHE A 32 4.39 1.72 -1.26
C PHE A 32 4.64 2.94 -2.18
N PRO A 33 5.91 3.40 -2.36
CA PRO A 33 7.15 2.77 -1.96
C PRO A 33 7.55 2.98 -0.51
N TYR A 34 6.80 3.78 0.25
CA TYR A 34 7.05 3.97 1.68
C TYR A 34 6.50 2.79 2.47
N ASP A 35 7.18 2.44 3.56
CA ASP A 35 6.79 1.35 4.44
C ASP A 35 5.96 1.82 5.64
N TYR A 36 5.70 3.12 5.74
CA TYR A 36 4.91 3.77 6.78
C TYR A 36 3.66 4.46 6.23
N PRO A 37 2.60 4.62 7.05
CA PRO A 37 1.42 5.38 6.66
C PRO A 37 1.72 6.86 6.59
N ARG A 38 0.93 7.60 5.81
CA ARG A 38 1.16 9.02 5.56
C ARG A 38 1.04 9.90 6.80
N ASP A 39 0.28 9.45 7.78
CA ASP A 39 0.03 10.15 9.05
C ASP A 39 1.01 9.76 10.16
N LEU A 40 2.14 9.10 9.83
CA LEU A 40 3.14 8.61 10.79
C LEU A 40 3.49 9.61 11.91
N LEU A 41 3.67 10.90 11.57
CA LEU A 41 4.03 11.96 12.52
C LEU A 41 2.83 12.58 13.26
N LYS A 42 1.63 12.06 13.02
CA LYS A 42 0.33 12.61 13.45
C LYS A 42 -0.50 11.58 14.22
N THR A 43 -0.01 10.36 14.40
CA THR A 43 -0.66 9.26 15.12
C THR A 43 0.31 8.59 16.11
N PHE A 44 -0.22 7.91 17.13
CA PHE A 44 0.57 7.12 18.08
C PHE A 44 0.66 5.64 17.70
N PHE A 45 -0.14 5.19 16.73
CA PHE A 45 -0.27 3.79 16.36
C PHE A 45 -0.15 3.61 14.84
N PRO A 46 1.02 3.88 14.25
CA PRO A 46 1.20 3.70 12.82
C PRO A 46 1.05 2.22 12.44
N SER A 47 0.28 1.97 11.37
CA SER A 47 0.14 0.67 10.74
C SER A 47 1.48 0.19 10.18
N THR A 48 1.82 -1.09 10.38
CA THR A 48 3.08 -1.69 9.91
C THR A 48 2.86 -2.75 8.81
N GLU A 49 1.63 -2.83 8.30
CA GLU A 49 1.22 -3.70 7.20
C GLU A 49 2.09 -3.49 5.95
N SER A 50 2.41 -2.24 5.62
CA SER A 50 3.26 -1.89 4.48
C SER A 50 4.68 -2.44 4.61
N SER A 51 5.31 -2.30 5.79
CA SER A 51 6.62 -2.89 6.06
C SER A 51 6.60 -4.41 5.91
N LEU A 52 5.58 -5.10 6.45
CA LEU A 52 5.49 -6.55 6.37
C LEU A 52 5.32 -7.03 4.92
N LEU A 53 4.45 -6.39 4.15
CA LEU A 53 4.25 -6.74 2.73
C LEU A 53 5.50 -6.43 1.90
N HIS A 54 6.17 -5.29 2.16
CA HIS A 54 7.42 -4.94 1.48
C HIS A 54 8.51 -5.97 1.77
N ALA A 55 8.68 -6.39 3.03
CA ALA A 55 9.61 -7.44 3.41
C ALA A 55 9.30 -8.76 2.68
N PHE A 56 8.01 -9.13 2.59
CA PHE A 56 7.58 -10.31 1.82
C PHE A 56 7.96 -10.20 0.34
N LEU A 57 7.92 -9.01 -0.26
CA LEU A 57 8.19 -8.80 -1.69
C LEU A 57 9.68 -8.65 -2.04
N ALA A 58 10.51 -8.08 -1.16
CA ALA A 58 11.88 -7.64 -1.46
C ALA A 58 12.78 -8.71 -2.08
N PHE A 59 12.56 -9.99 -1.77
CA PHE A 59 13.31 -11.12 -2.34
C PHE A 59 12.39 -12.23 -2.86
N ASN A 60 11.11 -11.94 -3.06
CA ASN A 60 10.13 -12.92 -3.52
C ASN A 60 9.85 -12.74 -5.01
N HIS A 61 10.56 -13.50 -5.82
CA HIS A 61 10.43 -13.49 -7.28
C HIS A 61 9.11 -14.08 -7.78
N ARG A 62 8.40 -14.83 -6.92
CA ARG A 62 7.13 -15.46 -7.26
C ARG A 62 5.97 -14.47 -7.28
N PHE A 63 6.04 -13.35 -6.59
CA PHE A 63 4.97 -12.35 -6.58
C PHE A 63 5.37 -11.12 -7.39
N ARG A 64 4.50 -10.69 -8.30
CA ARG A 64 4.72 -9.50 -9.12
C ARG A 64 3.67 -8.45 -8.81
N ILE A 65 4.12 -7.21 -8.56
CA ILE A 65 3.22 -6.06 -8.48
C ILE A 65 2.70 -5.78 -9.88
N ILE A 66 1.39 -5.88 -10.07
CA ILE A 66 0.74 -5.58 -11.35
C ILE A 66 0.09 -4.20 -11.35
N PHE A 67 -0.29 -3.70 -10.17
CA PHE A 67 -0.90 -2.38 -10.02
C PHE A 67 -0.69 -1.86 -8.60
N CYS A 68 -0.24 -0.62 -8.44
CA CYS A 68 0.01 -0.01 -7.15
C CYS A 68 -0.43 1.45 -7.17
N MET A 69 -1.53 1.73 -6.48
CA MET A 69 -2.18 3.04 -6.54
C MET A 69 -1.41 4.11 -5.76
N SER A 70 -0.79 3.75 -4.64
CA SER A 70 0.05 4.66 -3.86
C SER A 70 1.30 5.07 -4.66
N LEU A 71 1.94 4.13 -5.35
CA LEU A 71 3.06 4.45 -6.25
C LEU A 71 2.64 5.36 -7.41
N LEU A 72 1.47 5.09 -8.02
CA LEU A 72 0.94 5.95 -9.09
C LEU A 72 0.54 7.34 -8.56
N HIS A 73 0.02 7.44 -7.35
CA HIS A 73 -0.25 8.72 -6.69
C HIS A 73 1.04 9.55 -6.59
N TYR A 74 2.14 8.94 -6.16
CA TYR A 74 3.42 9.65 -6.01
C TYR A 74 4.09 9.98 -7.35
N LYS A 75 4.08 9.06 -8.32
CA LYS A 75 4.88 9.21 -9.56
C LYS A 75 4.09 9.74 -10.76
N CYS A 76 2.81 9.40 -10.85
CA CYS A 76 1.98 9.61 -12.03
C CYS A 76 0.58 10.16 -11.72
N PRO A 77 0.41 11.20 -10.86
CA PRO A 77 -0.92 11.67 -10.46
C PRO A 77 -1.75 12.23 -11.64
N LYS A 78 -1.09 12.75 -12.69
CA LYS A 78 -1.77 13.22 -13.90
C LYS A 78 -2.50 12.09 -14.62
N VAL A 79 -1.84 10.95 -14.79
CA VAL A 79 -2.43 9.75 -15.41
C VAL A 79 -3.62 9.26 -14.60
N LEU A 80 -3.51 9.25 -13.26
CA LEU A 80 -4.65 8.91 -12.40
C LEU A 80 -5.83 9.87 -12.60
N THR A 81 -5.56 11.17 -12.79
CA THR A 81 -6.61 12.18 -13.03
C THR A 81 -7.28 11.98 -14.40
N GLU A 82 -6.53 11.54 -15.41
CA GLU A 82 -7.08 11.22 -16.74
C GLU A 82 -8.01 10.00 -16.70
N VAL A 83 -7.65 8.98 -15.91
CA VAL A 83 -8.44 7.74 -15.78
C VAL A 83 -9.61 7.89 -14.81
N PHE A 84 -9.41 8.64 -13.73
CA PHE A 84 -10.38 8.89 -12.66
C PHE A 84 -10.59 10.41 -12.53
N PRO A 85 -11.53 11.01 -13.30
CA PRO A 85 -11.74 12.47 -13.29
C PRO A 85 -12.10 13.06 -11.91
N GLU A 86 -12.66 12.25 -11.01
CA GLU A 86 -12.99 12.60 -9.63
C GLU A 86 -11.78 12.54 -8.67
N TYR A 87 -10.63 12.06 -9.14
CA TYR A 87 -9.43 11.93 -8.33
C TYR A 87 -8.80 13.30 -8.07
N ILE A 88 -8.94 13.77 -6.83
CA ILE A 88 -8.30 14.99 -6.34
C ILE A 88 -7.07 14.57 -5.53
N PRO A 89 -5.83 14.65 -6.05
CA PRO A 89 -4.67 14.13 -5.35
C PRO A 89 -4.41 14.88 -4.04
N GLN A 90 -4.28 14.13 -2.94
CA GLN A 90 -3.79 14.66 -1.68
C GLN A 90 -2.32 15.07 -1.78
N GLY A 91 -1.97 16.30 -1.40
CA GLY A 91 -0.58 16.78 -1.35
C GLY A 91 0.25 16.13 -0.25
N GLY A 92 1.54 16.48 -0.18
CA GLY A 92 2.48 16.00 0.86
C GLY A 92 3.90 15.89 0.36
N GLN A 93 4.81 15.44 1.23
CA GLN A 93 6.22 15.30 0.93
C GLN A 93 6.78 14.06 1.60
N ASP A 94 7.68 13.35 0.91
CA ASP A 94 8.37 12.15 1.43
C ASP A 94 7.40 11.11 2.01
N GLY A 95 6.28 10.86 1.31
CA GLY A 95 5.27 9.91 1.73
C GLY A 95 4.32 10.40 2.84
N LEU A 96 4.64 11.51 3.49
CA LEU A 96 3.85 12.05 4.59
C LEU A 96 2.73 12.98 4.10
N VAL A 97 1.69 13.13 4.92
CA VAL A 97 0.69 14.18 4.75
C VAL A 97 1.33 15.56 4.98
N GLU A 98 0.73 16.60 4.43
CA GLU A 98 1.21 17.97 4.64
C GLU A 98 1.18 18.36 6.12
N GLU A 99 2.15 19.16 6.55
CA GLU A 99 2.31 19.54 7.96
C GLU A 99 1.09 20.26 8.54
N ARG A 100 0.40 21.05 7.71
CA ARG A 100 -0.83 21.80 8.05
C ARG A 100 -2.01 20.92 8.43
N VAL A 101 -1.97 19.64 8.09
CA VAL A 101 -3.01 18.68 8.48
C VAL A 101 -2.92 18.43 9.98
N ALA A 102 -4.02 18.66 10.68
CA ALA A 102 -4.13 18.44 12.11
C ALA A 102 -4.07 16.94 12.44
N ALA A 103 -3.49 16.60 13.60
CA ALA A 103 -3.45 15.22 14.06
C ALA A 103 -4.86 14.64 14.25
N PHE A 104 -5.01 13.33 13.99
CA PHE A 104 -6.29 12.61 14.11
C PHE A 104 -7.43 13.18 13.25
N THR A 105 -7.11 13.84 12.13
CA THR A 105 -8.10 14.33 11.15
C THR A 105 -7.94 13.63 9.81
N THR A 106 -9.03 13.60 9.04
CA THR A 106 -8.98 13.13 7.65
C THR A 106 -8.38 14.23 6.78
N PRO A 107 -7.21 14.02 6.15
CA PRO A 107 -6.64 15.05 5.29
C PRO A 107 -7.46 15.20 4.01
N PRO A 108 -7.54 16.41 3.44
CA PRO A 108 -8.30 16.66 2.22
C PRO A 108 -7.71 15.92 1.01
N GLY A 109 -8.55 15.66 0.01
CA GLY A 109 -8.16 14.95 -1.20
C GLY A 109 -8.06 13.43 -1.03
N HIS A 110 -7.64 12.76 -2.09
CA HIS A 110 -7.60 11.32 -2.23
C HIS A 110 -6.16 10.82 -2.19
N PHE A 111 -5.96 9.77 -1.40
CA PHE A 111 -4.76 8.95 -1.40
C PHE A 111 -5.16 7.47 -1.51
N PRO A 112 -5.10 6.88 -2.72
CA PRO A 112 -5.49 5.49 -2.91
C PRO A 112 -4.36 4.55 -2.46
N SER A 113 -4.56 3.86 -1.34
CA SER A 113 -3.59 2.99 -0.67
C SER A 113 -3.72 1.50 -1.07
N SER A 114 -4.10 1.20 -2.32
CA SER A 114 -4.28 -0.18 -2.78
C SER A 114 -3.13 -0.71 -3.62
N ILE A 115 -2.79 -1.99 -3.44
CA ILE A 115 -1.82 -2.71 -4.27
C ILE A 115 -2.38 -4.07 -4.69
N TYR A 116 -2.05 -4.45 -5.93
CA TYR A 116 -2.43 -5.71 -6.55
C TYR A 116 -1.19 -6.48 -6.94
N LEU A 117 -1.15 -7.74 -6.51
CA LEU A 117 -0.09 -8.69 -6.80
C LEU A 117 -0.64 -9.81 -7.68
N ARG A 118 0.18 -10.35 -8.57
CA ARG A 118 -0.08 -11.60 -9.27
C ARG A 118 0.94 -12.65 -8.81
N VAL A 119 0.45 -13.85 -8.49
CA VAL A 119 1.31 -15.02 -8.32
C VAL A 119 1.84 -15.41 -9.69
N GLY A 120 3.16 -15.42 -9.83
CA GLY A 120 3.89 -15.79 -11.04
C GLY A 120 3.46 -17.16 -11.55
N VAL A 121 3.51 -17.30 -12.87
CA VAL A 121 3.30 -18.57 -13.57
C VAL A 121 4.68 -19.15 -13.80
N SER A 122 4.88 -20.43 -13.50
CA SER A 122 6.13 -21.10 -13.86
C SER A 122 6.26 -21.08 -15.38
N GLU A 123 7.31 -20.45 -15.89
CA GLU A 123 7.64 -20.45 -17.33
C GLU A 123 8.12 -21.82 -17.81
#